data_AF-A0A929DSR2-F1
#
_entry.id   AF-A0A929DSR2-F1
#
_cell.length_a   1.000
_cell.length_b   1.000
_cell.length_c   1.000
_cell.angle_alpha   90.00
_cell.angle_beta   90.00
_cell.angle_gamma   90.00
#
_symmetry.space_group_name_H-M   'P 1'
#
loop_
_entity.id
_entity.type
_entity.pdbx_description
1 polymer ?
#
loop_
_entity_poly.entity_id
_entity_poly.type
_entity_poly.pdbx_seq_one_letter_code
_entity_poly.pdbx_strand_id
1 'polypeptide(L)'
;MGKGTSTKLDKIVANFCNERRNKGRETVPISGRVNMSGTEFPIMLLDLSANGAKFTIDGYAASPETGQQLELVITSGADAIGDMLNVMATVAHVTNGEIGVHFESFKAD
;
A
#
# COMPACT_ATOMS: atom_id res chain seq x y z
N MET A 1 -2.12 -11.03 -23.81
CA MET A 1 -1.47 -9.78 -23.35
C MET A 1 -2.39 -9.12 -22.34
N GLY A 2 -2.09 -9.27 -21.05
CA GLY A 2 -2.98 -8.90 -19.94
C GLY A 2 -3.10 -7.38 -19.76
N LYS A 3 -4.31 -6.85 -19.90
CA LYS A 3 -4.65 -5.42 -19.71
C LYS A 3 -5.44 -5.16 -18.41
N GLY A 4 -5.38 -6.07 -17.44
CA GLY A 4 -6.26 -6.05 -16.26
C GLY A 4 -5.72 -5.30 -15.03
N THR A 5 -4.39 -5.23 -14.85
CA THR A 5 -3.78 -4.78 -13.59
C THR A 5 -3.54 -3.27 -13.52
N SER A 6 -3.18 -2.62 -14.64
CA SER A 6 -3.00 -1.16 -14.69
C SER A 6 -4.27 -0.43 -14.27
N THR A 7 -5.43 -0.83 -14.80
CA THR A 7 -6.70 -0.15 -14.55
C THR A 7 -7.14 -0.21 -13.08
N LYS A 8 -6.84 -1.32 -12.37
CA LYS A 8 -7.14 -1.46 -10.93
C LYS A 8 -6.26 -0.53 -10.10
N LEU A 9 -4.95 -0.52 -10.36
CA LEU A 9 -4.01 0.37 -9.70
C LEU A 9 -4.38 1.84 -9.97
N ASP A 10 -4.68 2.20 -11.22
CA ASP A 10 -5.05 3.56 -11.62
C ASP A 10 -6.28 4.05 -10.85
N LYS A 11 -7.29 3.18 -10.66
CA LYS A 11 -8.48 3.48 -9.85
C LYS A 11 -8.13 3.69 -8.38
N ILE A 12 -7.30 2.81 -7.80
CA ILE A 12 -6.91 2.90 -6.38
C ILE A 12 -6.07 4.16 -6.13
N VAL A 13 -5.11 4.45 -7.01
CA VAL A 13 -4.30 5.68 -6.97
C VAL A 13 -5.19 6.92 -7.12
N ALA A 14 -6.14 6.91 -8.06
CA ALA A 14 -7.06 8.03 -8.27
C ALA A 14 -7.97 8.25 -7.05
N ASN A 15 -8.51 7.17 -6.46
CA ASN A 15 -9.33 7.23 -5.25
C ASN A 15 -8.51 7.74 -4.06
N PHE A 16 -7.31 7.22 -3.83
CA PHE A 16 -6.39 7.70 -2.79
C PHE A 16 -6.12 9.21 -2.93
N CYS A 17 -5.83 9.66 -4.16
CA CYS A 17 -5.59 11.06 -4.46
C CYS A 17 -6.83 11.94 -4.20
N ASN A 18 -8.03 11.46 -4.56
CA ASN A 18 -9.29 12.19 -4.33
C ASN A 18 -9.61 12.29 -2.84
N GLU A 19 -9.44 11.21 -2.10
CA GLU A 19 -9.68 11.17 -0.66
C GLU A 19 -8.78 12.14 0.11
N ARG A 20 -7.47 12.17 -0.19
CA ARG A 20 -6.53 13.15 0.41
C ARG A 20 -6.87 14.60 0.07
N ARG A 21 -7.43 14.89 -1.11
CA ARG A 21 -7.83 16.26 -1.48
C ARG A 21 -9.08 16.70 -0.72
N ASN A 22 -10.06 15.80 -0.57
CA ASN A 22 -11.35 16.12 0.04
C ASN A 22 -11.29 16.25 1.57
N LYS A 23 -10.34 15.59 2.24
CA LYS A 23 -10.23 15.61 3.71
C LYS A 23 -9.08 16.49 4.24
N GLY A 24 -8.40 17.26 3.38
CA GLY A 24 -7.09 17.80 3.72
C GLY A 24 -6.10 16.66 4.02
N ARG A 25 -4.86 16.97 4.41
CA ARG A 25 -3.89 15.93 4.82
C ARG A 25 -4.29 15.21 6.13
N GLU A 26 -5.55 15.23 6.53
CA GLU A 26 -6.04 14.32 7.55
C GLU A 26 -5.91 12.90 7.00
N THR A 27 -5.29 12.05 7.80
CA THR A 27 -5.02 10.64 7.53
C THR A 27 -6.31 9.97 7.08
N VAL A 28 -6.49 9.80 5.77
CA VAL A 28 -7.60 8.99 5.29
C VAL A 28 -7.23 7.55 5.61
N PRO A 29 -8.02 6.83 6.43
CA PRO A 29 -7.74 5.45 6.74
C PRO A 29 -8.14 4.62 5.52
N ILE A 30 -7.32 4.71 4.47
CA ILE A 30 -7.26 3.61 3.52
C ILE A 30 -6.55 2.49 4.26
N SER A 31 -7.34 1.48 4.63
CA SER A 31 -6.89 0.30 5.35
C SER A 31 -6.00 -0.55 4.45
N GLY A 32 -4.69 -0.40 4.59
CA GLY A 32 -3.74 -1.32 4.00
C GLY A 32 -3.38 -2.42 4.99
N ARG A 33 -2.90 -3.55 4.46
CA ARG A 33 -2.17 -4.55 5.23
C ARG A 33 -0.85 -4.87 4.56
N VAL A 34 0.14 -5.17 5.36
CA VAL A 34 1.41 -5.74 4.88
C VAL A 34 1.56 -7.14 5.46
N ASN A 35 1.86 -8.10 4.61
CA ASN A 35 2.23 -9.44 5.03
C ASN A 35 3.76 -9.53 5.08
N MET A 36 4.27 -9.80 6.28
CA MET A 36 5.67 -10.04 6.56
C MET A 36 5.82 -11.47 7.09
N SER A 37 6.42 -12.34 6.28
CA SER A 37 6.72 -13.72 6.66
C SER A 37 5.50 -14.51 7.18
N GLY A 38 4.32 -14.26 6.61
CA GLY A 38 3.07 -14.93 6.97
C GLY A 38 2.26 -14.23 8.06
N THR A 39 2.74 -13.11 8.62
CA THR A 39 1.99 -12.31 9.60
C THR A 39 1.49 -11.03 8.93
N GLU A 40 0.19 -10.77 9.02
CA GLU A 40 -0.42 -9.54 8.52
C GLU A 40 -0.39 -8.44 9.58
N PHE A 41 0.11 -7.27 9.20
CA PHE A 41 0.10 -6.07 10.03
C PHE A 41 -0.74 -4.98 9.35
N PRO A 42 -1.59 -4.26 10.11
CA PRO A 42 -2.27 -3.09 9.59
C PRO A 42 -1.24 -1.99 9.26
N ILE A 43 -1.45 -1.30 8.15
CA ILE A 43 -0.62 -0.15 7.75
C ILE A 43 -1.46 1.12 7.60
N MET A 44 -0.83 2.25 7.87
CA MET A 44 -1.35 3.56 7.55
C MET A 44 -0.61 4.11 6.33
N LEU A 45 -1.33 4.21 5.20
CA LEU A 45 -0.76 4.75 3.97
C LEU A 45 -0.58 6.27 4.07
N LEU A 46 0.66 6.71 3.81
CA LEU A 46 1.07 8.12 3.79
C LEU A 46 1.17 8.66 2.37
N ASP A 47 1.52 7.82 1.40
CA ASP A 47 1.62 8.18 -0.01
C ASP A 47 1.41 6.95 -0.91
N LEU A 48 0.88 7.17 -2.12
CA LEU A 48 0.66 6.11 -3.11
C LEU A 48 0.83 6.66 -4.52
N SER A 49 1.56 5.91 -5.34
CA SER A 49 1.79 6.19 -6.75
C SER A 49 1.68 4.91 -7.59
N ALA A 50 1.83 5.04 -8.90
CA ALA A 50 1.87 3.89 -9.80
C ALA A 50 3.07 2.94 -9.56
N ASN A 51 4.15 3.43 -8.94
CA ASN A 51 5.42 2.70 -8.82
C ASN A 51 5.79 2.32 -7.38
N GLY A 52 4.98 2.71 -6.40
CA GLY A 52 5.32 2.52 -5.01
C GLY A 52 4.38 3.23 -4.04
N ALA A 53 4.62 2.98 -2.76
CA ALA A 53 3.85 3.54 -1.67
C ALA A 53 4.77 3.93 -0.51
N LYS A 54 4.25 4.77 0.37
CA LYS A 54 4.84 5.10 1.67
C LYS A 54 3.82 4.86 2.76
N PHE A 55 4.20 4.21 3.84
CA PHE A 55 3.30 3.87 4.94
C PHE A 55 4.03 3.73 6.28
N THR A 56 3.26 3.67 7.36
CA THR A 56 3.73 3.19 8.67
C THR A 56 3.02 1.89 9.01
N ILE A 57 3.66 1.03 9.80
CA ILE A 57 3.02 -0.19 10.34
C ILE A 57 2.53 0.11 11.75
N ASP A 58 1.26 -0.18 12.03
CA ASP A 58 0.73 -0.03 13.37
C ASP A 58 1.10 -1.28 14.20
N GLY A 59 1.97 -1.09 15.18
CA GLY A 59 2.59 -2.16 15.97
C GLY A 59 4.11 -2.09 15.93
N TYR A 60 4.72 -1.74 17.06
CA TYR A 60 6.15 -1.48 17.25
C TYR A 60 7.11 -2.65 16.91
N ALA A 61 6.59 -3.85 16.64
CA ALA A 61 7.38 -5.07 16.48
C ALA A 61 7.78 -5.38 15.02
N ALA A 62 7.11 -4.80 14.02
CA ALA A 62 7.40 -5.04 12.61
C ALA A 62 8.23 -3.88 12.04
N SER A 63 9.54 -4.08 11.95
CA SER A 63 10.47 -3.15 11.28
C SER A 63 11.08 -3.86 10.07
N PRO A 64 10.46 -3.77 8.89
CA PRO A 64 11.05 -4.35 7.70
C PRO A 64 12.36 -3.63 7.35
N GLU A 65 13.28 -4.32 6.69
CA GLU A 65 14.59 -3.78 6.34
C GLU A 65 14.65 -3.37 4.87
N THR A 66 15.50 -2.40 4.53
CA THR A 66 15.78 -2.03 3.13
C THR A 66 16.20 -3.26 2.32
N GLY A 67 15.59 -3.45 1.15
CA GLY A 67 15.80 -4.62 0.28
C GLY A 67 14.90 -5.81 0.60
N GLN A 68 14.17 -5.80 1.71
CA GLN A 68 13.20 -6.84 2.04
C GLN A 68 12.00 -6.79 1.07
N GLN A 69 11.54 -7.96 0.63
CA GLN A 69 10.27 -8.08 -0.09
C GLN A 69 9.10 -8.18 0.87
N LEU A 70 8.03 -7.46 0.55
CA LEU A 70 6.78 -7.36 1.29
C LEU A 70 5.61 -7.63 0.35
N GLU A 71 4.57 -8.29 0.86
CA GLU A 71 3.30 -8.37 0.17
C GLU A 71 2.37 -7.30 0.75
N LEU A 72 1.95 -6.36 -0.09
CA LEU A 72 1.04 -5.29 0.30
C LEU A 72 -0.35 -5.55 -0.27
N VAL A 73 -1.32 -5.30 0.60
CA VAL A 73 -2.75 -5.30 0.29
C VAL A 73 -3.26 -3.90 0.52
N ILE A 74 -3.65 -3.19 -0.55
CA ILE A 74 -4.21 -1.83 -0.48
C ILE A 74 -5.65 -1.88 -0.96
N THR A 75 -6.59 -1.39 -0.15
CA THR A 75 -8.00 -1.28 -0.52
C THR A 75 -8.36 0.16 -0.88
N SER A 76 -9.48 0.41 -1.56
CA SER A 76 -9.91 1.79 -1.88
C SER A 76 -10.89 2.39 -0.86
N GLY A 77 -10.79 2.04 0.42
CA GLY A 77 -11.66 2.56 1.49
C GLY A 77 -11.96 1.55 2.60
N ALA A 78 -12.57 2.04 3.69
CA ALA A 78 -12.86 1.26 4.90
C ALA A 78 -13.82 0.07 4.70
N ASP A 79 -14.68 0.13 3.68
CA ASP A 79 -15.72 -0.88 3.38
C ASP A 79 -15.52 -1.58 2.01
N ALA A 80 -14.34 -1.45 1.38
CA ALA A 80 -14.16 -1.83 -0.01
C ALA A 80 -14.05 -3.36 -0.22
N ILE A 81 -15.20 -4.00 -0.42
CA ILE A 81 -15.33 -5.37 -0.95
C ILE A 81 -14.98 -5.43 -2.47
N GLY A 82 -14.79 -4.28 -3.14
CA GLY A 82 -14.71 -4.19 -4.60
C GLY A 82 -13.32 -4.12 -5.23
N ASP A 83 -12.42 -3.27 -4.73
CA ASP A 83 -11.13 -2.98 -5.36
C ASP A 83 -9.98 -3.12 -4.34
N MET A 84 -9.26 -4.24 -4.45
CA MET A 84 -8.04 -4.54 -3.71
C MET A 84 -6.86 -4.63 -4.69
N LEU A 85 -5.75 -4.02 -4.29
CA LEU A 85 -4.45 -4.20 -4.91
C LEU A 85 -3.63 -5.15 -4.05
N ASN A 86 -3.33 -6.34 -4.58
CA ASN A 86 -2.29 -7.19 -4.03
C ASN A 86 -1.01 -6.99 -4.85
N VAL A 87 0.06 -6.52 -4.22
CA VAL A 87 1.31 -6.17 -4.87
C VAL A 87 2.51 -6.65 -4.05
N MET A 88 3.46 -7.28 -4.74
CA MET A 88 4.79 -7.52 -4.19
C MET A 88 5.60 -6.24 -4.31
N ALA A 89 6.22 -5.82 -3.23
CA ALA A 89 7.03 -4.62 -3.20
C ALA A 89 8.35 -4.84 -2.46
N THR A 90 9.39 -4.12 -2.87
CA THR A 90 10.69 -4.11 -2.20
C THR A 90 10.82 -2.85 -1.36
N VAL A 91 11.29 -2.98 -0.12
CA VAL A 91 11.57 -1.83 0.75
C VAL A 91 12.74 -1.04 0.17
N ALA A 92 12.46 0.22 -0.17
CA ALA A 92 13.43 1.15 -0.72
C ALA A 92 14.19 1.90 0.39
N HIS A 93 13.48 2.30 1.44
CA HIS A 93 14.05 2.99 2.59
C HIS A 93 13.12 2.89 3.80
N VAL A 94 13.72 2.99 4.99
CA VAL A 94 13.03 3.09 6.27
C VAL A 94 13.58 4.29 7.03
N THR A 95 12.72 5.20 7.45
CA THR A 95 13.14 6.43 8.15
C THR A 95 12.08 6.84 9.16
N ASN A 96 12.45 6.94 10.44
CA ASN A 96 11.56 7.36 11.52
C ASN A 96 10.23 6.58 11.59
N GLY A 97 10.26 5.27 11.30
CA GLY A 97 9.07 4.41 11.28
C GLY A 97 8.23 4.48 10.00
N GLU A 98 8.58 5.36 9.06
CA GLU A 98 8.00 5.40 7.71
C GLU A 98 8.77 4.46 6.79
N ILE A 99 8.03 3.68 6.01
CA ILE A 99 8.56 2.68 5.10
C ILE A 99 8.16 3.09 3.68
N GLY A 100 9.16 3.31 2.83
CA GLY A 100 8.98 3.53 1.40
C GLY A 100 9.25 2.24 0.63
N VAL A 101 8.38 1.88 -0.30
CA VAL A 101 8.50 0.66 -1.11
C VAL A 101 8.39 0.95 -2.61
N HIS A 102 9.04 0.12 -3.42
CA HIS A 102 8.87 0.06 -4.87
C HIS A 102 8.04 -1.17 -5.25
N PHE A 103 7.06 -1.01 -6.12
CA PHE A 103 6.24 -2.12 -6.62
C PHE A 103 7.01 -2.93 -7.65
N GLU A 104 7.08 -4.24 -7.44
CA GLU A 104 7.79 -5.19 -8.31
C GLU A 104 6.83 -5.90 -9.26
N SER A 105 5.73 -6.44 -8.69
CA SER A 105 4.77 -7.21 -9.46
C SER A 105 3.40 -7.22 -8.81
N PHE A 106 2.35 -7.11 -9.61
CA PHE A 106 0.98 -7.25 -9.16
C PHE A 106 0.60 -8.72 -9.14
N LYS A 107 0.06 -9.20 -8.01
CA LYS A 107 -0.57 -10.51 -8.00
C LYS A 107 -1.93 -10.38 -8.68
N ALA A 108 -2.18 -11.23 -9.67
CA ALA A 108 -3.51 -11.41 -10.19
C ALA A 108 -4.28 -12.27 -9.18
N ASP A 109 -5.48 -11.83 -8.80
CA ASP A 109 -6.46 -12.65 -8.08
C ASP A 109 -6.85 -13.88 -8.92
#